data_AF-A0AAV2RRB1-F1
#
_entry.id   AF-A0AAV2RRB1-F1
#
_cell.length_a   1.000
_cell.length_b   1.000
_cell.length_c   1.000
_cell.angle_alpha   90.00
_cell.angle_beta   90.00
_cell.angle_gamma   90.00
#
_symmetry.space_group_name_H-M   'P 1'
#
loop_
_entity.id
_entity.type
_entity.pdbx_description
1 polymer ?
#
loop_
_entity_poly.entity_id
_entity_poly.type
_entity_poly.pdbx_seq_one_letter_code
_entity_poly.pdbx_strand_id
1 'polypeptide(L)'
;GANKNQTHDGVDLLKKFEADVVTAEKLTGGDMNIIENMRSGSGRKKLSGNRFKEGEIVWARHQHKWWPAYIKAFYQRENKVSVRFINCQQDGGIQIKCEKIKSFHCNEFTSFINQNYQGFTRAVNMASRFSEMRRKDNSITAEEFFTKMSLK
;
A
#
# COMPACT_ATOMS: atom_id res chain seq x y z
N GLY A 1 3.12 -64.36 14.69
CA GLY A 1 2.10 -63.35 15.04
C GLY A 1 2.10 -62.28 13.97
N ALA A 2 1.03 -62.19 13.18
CA ALA A 2 0.85 -61.18 12.14
C ALA A 2 0.10 -59.98 12.73
N ASN A 3 0.65 -58.77 12.59
CA ASN A 3 0.03 -57.55 13.12
C ASN A 3 -0.11 -56.48 12.03
N LYS A 4 -1.32 -56.46 11.47
CA LYS A 4 -2.21 -55.33 11.12
C LYS A 4 -1.63 -54.17 10.29
N ASN A 5 -2.14 -54.13 9.06
CA ASN A 5 -2.20 -52.99 8.15
C ASN A 5 -2.78 -51.74 8.83
N GLN A 6 -2.03 -50.65 8.82
CA GLN A 6 -2.55 -49.29 8.94
C GLN A 6 -2.30 -48.57 7.62
N THR A 7 -3.28 -48.65 6.72
CA THR A 7 -3.40 -47.77 5.55
C THR A 7 -3.69 -46.36 6.06
N HIS A 8 -2.72 -45.48 5.89
CA HIS A 8 -2.84 -44.07 6.18
C HIS A 8 -3.79 -43.43 5.15
N ASP A 9 -4.89 -42.86 5.63
CA ASP A 9 -5.87 -42.11 4.86
C ASP A 9 -5.20 -40.94 4.11
N GLY A 10 -4.72 -41.22 2.91
CA GLY A 10 -4.42 -40.21 1.91
C GLY A 10 -5.73 -39.66 1.40
N VAL A 11 -6.34 -38.76 2.19
CA VAL A 11 -7.50 -37.98 1.77
C VAL A 11 -7.15 -37.34 0.43
N ASP A 12 -7.87 -37.76 -0.60
CA ASP A 12 -7.67 -37.47 -2.01
C ASP A 12 -7.84 -35.96 -2.26
N LEU A 13 -6.79 -35.20 -1.94
CA LEU A 13 -6.72 -33.74 -2.01
C LEU A 13 -7.10 -33.24 -3.40
N LEU A 14 -6.87 -34.07 -4.43
CA LEU A 14 -7.21 -33.77 -5.81
C LEU A 14 -8.73 -33.72 -6.01
N LYS A 15 -9.48 -34.68 -5.47
CA LYS A 15 -10.94 -34.69 -5.52
C LYS A 15 -11.56 -33.53 -4.76
N LYS A 16 -10.95 -33.13 -3.63
CA LYS A 16 -11.39 -31.96 -2.87
C LYS A 16 -11.16 -30.68 -3.67
N PHE A 17 -10.04 -30.57 -4.37
CA PHE A 17 -9.72 -29.42 -5.22
C PHE A 17 -10.67 -29.32 -6.42
N GLU A 18 -10.97 -30.43 -7.08
CA GLU A 18 -11.92 -30.46 -8.20
C GLU A 18 -13.33 -30.04 -7.76
N ALA A 19 -13.78 -30.48 -6.57
CA ALA A 19 -15.07 -30.07 -6.01
C ALA A 19 -15.10 -28.56 -5.67
N ASP A 20 -14.02 -28.01 -5.13
CA ASP A 20 -13.91 -26.59 -4.80
C ASP A 20 -13.86 -25.69 -6.07
N VAL A 21 -13.18 -26.14 -7.14
CA VAL A 21 -13.14 -25.43 -8.43
C VAL A 21 -14.51 -25.39 -9.10
N VAL A 22 -15.22 -26.54 -9.13
CA VAL A 22 -16.58 -26.60 -9.71
C VAL A 22 -17.57 -25.74 -8.91
N THR A 23 -17.38 -25.64 -7.59
CA THR A 23 -18.19 -24.76 -6.73
C THR A 23 -17.90 -23.29 -7.01
N ALA A 24 -16.63 -22.93 -7.23
CA ALA A 24 -16.25 -21.57 -7.61
C ALA A 24 -16.83 -21.17 -8.98
N GLU A 25 -16.82 -22.07 -9.96
CA GLU A 25 -17.38 -21.81 -11.30
C GLU A 25 -18.89 -21.55 -11.26
N LYS A 26 -19.64 -22.28 -10.42
CA LYS A 26 -21.09 -22.05 -10.22
C LYS A 26 -21.40 -20.71 -9.54
N LEU A 27 -20.50 -20.18 -8.72
CA LEU A 27 -20.69 -18.90 -8.03
C LEU A 27 -20.35 -17.69 -8.91
N THR A 28 -19.53 -17.87 -9.96
CA THR A 28 -19.08 -16.77 -10.83
C THR A 28 -19.97 -16.48 -12.03
N GLY A 29 -21.09 -17.18 -12.19
CA GLY A 29 -22.21 -16.76 -13.04
C GLY A 29 -21.81 -16.16 -14.39
N GLY A 30 -20.94 -16.83 -15.14
CA GLY A 30 -20.74 -16.62 -16.58
C GLY A 30 -20.59 -15.18 -17.08
N ASP A 31 -19.82 -14.31 -16.43
CA ASP A 31 -19.44 -13.01 -17.00
C ASP A 31 -17.97 -13.01 -17.43
N MET A 32 -17.73 -13.37 -18.70
CA MET A 32 -16.39 -13.46 -19.31
C MET A 32 -15.74 -12.09 -19.63
N ASN A 33 -16.15 -11.00 -18.97
CA ASN A 33 -15.52 -9.68 -19.13
C ASN A 33 -14.33 -9.42 -18.18
N ILE A 34 -13.97 -10.37 -17.31
CA ILE A 34 -12.84 -10.18 -16.37
C ILE A 34 -11.47 -10.39 -17.02
N ILE A 35 -11.39 -11.15 -18.12
CA ILE A 35 -10.10 -11.55 -18.73
C ILE A 35 -9.56 -10.51 -19.72
N GLU A 36 -10.41 -9.65 -20.28
CA GLU A 36 -9.95 -8.60 -21.22
C GLU A 36 -9.11 -7.52 -20.50
N ASN A 37 -9.26 -7.37 -19.18
CA ASN A 37 -8.44 -6.48 -18.37
C ASN A 37 -7.07 -7.05 -17.94
N MET A 38 -6.83 -8.35 -18.08
CA MET A 38 -5.54 -8.96 -17.74
C MET A 38 -4.59 -9.12 -18.94
N ARG A 39 -5.09 -9.09 -20.19
CA ARG A 39 -4.26 -9.26 -21.40
C ARG A 39 -3.75 -7.97 -22.04
N SER A 40 -4.29 -6.80 -21.67
CA SER A 40 -3.90 -5.49 -22.22
C SER A 40 -2.90 -4.70 -21.35
N GLY A 41 -2.18 -5.35 -20.45
CA GLY A 41 -1.32 -4.70 -19.44
C GLY A 41 0.15 -4.48 -19.79
N SER A 42 0.64 -4.96 -20.94
CA SER A 42 2.04 -4.78 -21.37
C SER A 42 2.32 -3.44 -22.06
N GLY A 43 1.28 -2.61 -22.24
CA GLY A 43 1.46 -1.20 -22.56
C GLY A 43 1.95 -0.47 -21.31
N ARG A 44 3.01 0.32 -21.44
CA ARG A 44 3.50 1.29 -20.44
C ARG A 44 2.32 2.10 -19.85
N LYS A 45 1.67 1.59 -18.81
CA LYS A 45 0.67 2.34 -18.04
C LYS A 45 1.45 3.46 -17.37
N LYS A 46 1.28 4.67 -17.91
CA LYS A 46 1.75 5.94 -17.39
C LYS A 46 1.54 5.94 -15.87
N LEU A 47 2.61 5.66 -15.13
CA LEU A 47 2.54 5.48 -13.68
C LEU A 47 2.10 6.79 -13.04
N SER A 48 0.90 6.75 -12.46
CA SER A 48 0.55 7.38 -11.17
C SER A 48 0.75 8.89 -10.98
N GLY A 49 0.97 9.69 -12.02
CA GLY A 49 0.94 11.16 -11.90
C GLY A 49 -0.46 11.75 -11.60
N ASN A 50 -1.54 11.08 -12.01
CA ASN A 50 -2.91 11.58 -11.85
C ASN A 50 -3.64 11.14 -10.58
N ARG A 51 -3.05 10.28 -9.74
CA ARG A 51 -3.73 9.74 -8.55
C ARG A 51 -3.44 10.49 -7.26
N PHE A 52 -2.32 11.18 -7.18
CA PHE A 52 -1.86 11.84 -5.96
C PHE A 52 -1.78 13.35 -6.17
N LYS A 53 -1.95 14.12 -5.08
CA LYS A 53 -1.86 15.59 -5.09
C LYS A 53 -0.83 16.10 -4.09
N GLU A 54 -0.38 17.34 -4.29
CA GLU A 54 0.46 18.02 -3.31
C GLU A 54 -0.25 18.12 -1.95
N GLY A 55 0.53 17.97 -0.89
CA GLY A 55 0.05 17.88 0.49
C GLY A 55 -0.66 16.56 0.84
N GLU A 56 -0.88 15.65 -0.10
CA GLU A 56 -1.44 14.33 0.19
C GLU A 56 -0.46 13.45 0.96
N ILE A 57 -0.97 12.69 1.94
CA ILE A 57 -0.20 11.72 2.69
C ILE A 57 -0.13 10.39 1.95
N VAL A 58 1.04 9.77 1.99
CA VAL A 58 1.36 8.52 1.29
C VAL A 58 2.29 7.66 2.13
N TRP A 59 2.30 6.37 1.84
CA TRP A 59 3.44 5.52 2.19
C TRP A 59 4.53 5.77 1.15
N ALA A 60 5.75 6.06 1.58
CA ALA A 60 6.90 6.26 0.73
C ALA A 60 8.02 5.28 1.10
N ARG A 61 8.60 4.61 0.11
CA ARG A 61 9.69 3.64 0.31
C ARG A 61 11.05 4.26 0.05
N HIS A 62 11.90 4.29 1.07
CA HIS A 62 13.29 4.72 0.97
C HIS A 62 14.20 3.71 1.68
N GLN A 63 15.31 3.31 1.05
CA GLN A 63 16.24 2.31 1.59
C GLN A 63 15.55 1.04 2.13
N HIS A 64 14.61 0.48 1.35
CA HIS A 64 13.80 -0.70 1.71
C HIS A 64 12.81 -0.54 2.88
N LYS A 65 12.72 0.65 3.48
CA LYS A 65 11.76 0.95 4.57
C LYS A 65 10.59 1.74 4.04
N TRP A 66 9.38 1.38 4.46
CA TRP A 66 8.18 2.15 4.17
C TRP A 66 7.93 3.11 5.32
N TRP A 67 7.71 4.38 5.01
CA TRP A 67 7.52 5.43 6.01
C TRP A 67 6.42 6.38 5.57
N PRO A 68 5.60 6.92 6.50
CA PRO A 68 4.56 7.86 6.13
C PRO A 68 5.18 9.20 5.73
N ALA A 69 4.72 9.78 4.63
CA ALA A 69 5.23 11.03 4.08
C ALA A 69 4.09 11.86 3.51
N TYR A 70 4.33 13.14 3.25
CA TYR A 70 3.45 13.96 2.42
C TYR A 70 4.18 14.43 1.15
N ILE A 71 3.42 14.64 0.08
CA ILE A 71 3.94 15.06 -1.22
C ILE A 71 4.17 16.57 -1.21
N LYS A 72 5.38 16.99 -1.61
CA LYS A 72 5.72 18.41 -1.82
C LYS A 72 5.57 18.85 -3.27
N ALA A 73 6.01 18.02 -4.22
CA ALA A 73 6.03 18.39 -5.63
C ALA A 73 6.13 17.15 -6.54
N PHE A 74 5.67 17.28 -7.79
CA PHE A 74 5.80 16.25 -8.83
C PHE A 74 6.78 16.65 -9.93
N TYR A 75 7.63 15.70 -10.33
CA TYR A 75 8.54 15.83 -11.46
C TYR A 75 8.10 14.84 -12.54
N GLN A 76 7.07 15.22 -13.29
CA GLN A 76 6.41 14.33 -14.25
C GLN A 76 7.37 13.77 -15.31
N ARG A 77 8.30 14.60 -15.81
CA ARG A 77 9.29 14.19 -16.81
C ARG A 77 10.21 13.07 -16.31
N GLU A 78 10.51 13.08 -15.01
CA GLU A 78 11.41 12.12 -14.36
C GLU A 78 10.68 10.95 -13.71
N ASN A 79 9.34 10.95 -13.72
CA ASN A 79 8.51 10.02 -12.96
C ASN A 79 8.91 9.95 -11.47
N LYS A 80 9.19 11.12 -10.89
CA LYS A 80 9.55 11.29 -9.49
C LYS A 80 8.58 12.19 -8.76
N VAL A 81 8.59 12.04 -7.44
CA VAL A 81 7.85 12.87 -6.49
C VAL A 81 8.82 13.31 -5.40
N SER A 82 8.74 14.57 -5.00
CA SER A 82 9.37 15.05 -3.77
C SER A 82 8.44 14.76 -2.61
N VAL A 83 8.94 14.06 -1.59
CA VAL A 83 8.19 13.74 -0.37
C VAL A 83 8.94 14.23 0.86
N ARG A 84 8.21 14.62 1.89
CA ARG A 84 8.79 14.86 3.22
C ARG A 84 8.29 13.78 4.18
N PHE A 85 9.22 13.05 4.78
CA PHE A 85 8.93 11.99 5.73
C PHE A 85 8.45 12.61 7.05
N ILE A 86 7.32 12.10 7.54
CA ILE A 86 6.70 12.61 8.76
C ILE A 86 7.53 12.17 9.96
N ASN A 87 7.74 13.07 10.93
CA ASN A 87 8.55 12.80 12.13
C ASN A 87 10.03 12.44 11.81
N CYS A 88 10.59 13.06 10.76
CA CYS A 88 12.01 12.97 10.43
C CYS A 88 12.62 14.37 10.31
N GLN A 89 13.86 14.53 10.75
CA GLN A 89 14.64 15.75 10.51
C GLN A 89 15.18 15.72 9.08
N GLN A 90 14.85 16.74 8.29
CA GLN A 90 15.21 16.81 6.86
C GLN A 90 15.32 18.26 6.39
N ASP A 91 16.38 18.56 5.64
CA ASP A 91 16.65 19.89 5.05
C ASP A 91 15.85 20.17 3.76
N GLY A 92 14.87 19.32 3.45
CA GLY A 92 14.02 19.46 2.27
C GLY A 92 13.20 18.22 1.97
N GLY A 93 12.56 18.22 0.79
CA GLY A 93 11.84 17.05 0.29
C GLY A 93 12.78 16.09 -0.45
N ILE A 94 12.67 14.80 -0.14
CA ILE A 94 13.44 13.74 -0.78
C ILE A 94 12.76 13.31 -2.07
N GLN A 95 13.50 13.29 -3.17
CA GLN A 95 12.98 12.81 -4.45
C GLN A 95 13.03 11.29 -4.53
N ILE A 96 11.89 10.66 -4.79
CA ILE A 96 11.77 9.22 -5.03
C ILE A 96 10.95 8.94 -6.29
N LYS A 97 11.15 7.77 -6.89
CA LYS A 97 10.32 7.33 -8.04
C LYS A 97 8.86 7.15 -7.62
N CYS A 98 7.92 7.49 -8.49
CA CYS A 98 6.48 7.34 -8.23
C CYS A 98 6.03 5.88 -7.95
N GLU A 99 6.81 4.88 -8.38
CA GLU A 99 6.57 3.46 -8.04
C GLU A 99 6.85 3.13 -6.56
N LYS A 100 7.57 4.01 -5.86
CA LYS A 100 7.93 3.86 -4.44
C LYS A 100 6.94 4.58 -3.52
N ILE A 101 5.79 5.01 -4.03
CA ILE A 101 4.71 5.55 -3.21
C ILE A 101 3.44 4.70 -3.32
N LYS A 102 2.69 4.61 -2.22
CA LYS A 102 1.37 3.99 -2.14
C LYS A 102 0.41 4.91 -1.37
N SER A 103 -0.90 4.76 -1.63
CA SER A 103 -1.92 5.48 -0.86
C SER A 103 -1.76 5.17 0.62
N PHE A 104 -1.84 6.19 1.47
CA PHE A 104 -1.78 6.01 2.93
C PHE A 104 -2.89 5.07 3.45
N HIS A 105 -4.02 5.01 2.73
CA HIS A 105 -5.20 4.22 3.09
C HIS A 105 -5.26 2.84 2.43
N CYS A 106 -4.17 2.32 1.84
CA CYS A 106 -4.20 1.01 1.20
C CYS A 106 -4.34 -0.15 2.21
N ASN A 107 -5.11 -1.17 1.86
CA ASN A 107 -5.41 -2.34 2.72
C ASN A 107 -4.19 -3.24 3.02
N GLU A 108 -3.08 -3.07 2.30
CA GLU A 108 -1.83 -3.86 2.44
C GLU A 108 -1.01 -3.52 3.70
N PHE A 109 -1.54 -2.64 4.56
CA PHE A 109 -0.81 -1.94 5.59
C PHE A 109 -0.33 -2.83 6.77
N THR A 110 -0.98 -3.97 7.02
CA THR A 110 -0.63 -4.90 8.12
C THR A 110 0.84 -5.36 8.05
N SER A 111 1.40 -5.48 6.85
CA SER A 111 2.79 -5.89 6.64
C SER A 111 3.83 -4.82 7.01
N PHE A 112 3.46 -3.54 7.00
CA PHE A 112 4.37 -2.41 7.31
C PHE A 112 4.38 -2.07 8.81
N ILE A 113 3.30 -2.34 9.54
CA ILE A 113 3.18 -2.04 10.98
C ILE A 113 4.17 -2.85 11.82
N ASN A 114 4.61 -4.01 11.34
CA ASN A 114 5.60 -4.85 12.04
C ASN A 114 7.03 -4.30 12.04
N GLN A 115 7.23 -3.04 11.61
CA GLN A 115 8.53 -2.37 11.60
C GLN A 115 8.79 -1.69 12.95
N ASN A 116 9.72 -2.24 13.73
CA ASN A 116 10.13 -1.67 15.02
C ASN A 116 11.19 -0.56 14.86
N TYR A 117 10.91 0.43 14.01
CA TYR A 117 11.82 1.57 13.81
C TYR A 117 11.49 2.69 14.80
N GLN A 118 12.52 3.29 15.40
CA GLN A 118 12.34 4.42 16.31
C GLN A 118 11.54 5.54 15.65
N GLY A 119 10.49 6.00 16.34
CA GLY A 119 9.64 7.08 15.86
C GLY A 119 8.61 6.68 14.79
N PHE A 120 8.57 5.42 14.35
CA PHE A 120 7.61 4.94 13.35
C PHE A 120 6.18 5.09 13.83
N THR A 121 5.85 4.55 15.00
CA THR A 121 4.51 4.66 15.60
C THR A 121 4.07 6.12 15.74
N ARG A 122 4.98 7.01 16.18
CA ARG A 122 4.71 8.46 16.25
C ARG A 122 4.41 9.04 14.87
N ALA A 123 5.20 8.67 13.84
CA ALA A 123 5.00 9.12 12.47
C ALA A 123 3.64 8.68 11.90
N VAL A 124 3.26 7.41 12.12
CA VAL A 124 1.97 6.87 11.68
C VAL A 124 0.82 7.59 12.39
N ASN A 125 0.90 7.76 13.71
CA ASN A 125 -0.13 8.48 14.48
C ASN A 125 -0.28 9.93 14.02
N MET A 126 0.81 10.63 13.73
CA MET A 126 0.79 11.99 13.18
C MET A 126 0.12 12.04 11.80
N ALA A 127 0.44 11.08 10.92
CA ALA A 127 -0.17 10.98 9.59
C ALA A 127 -1.67 10.70 9.66
N SER A 128 -2.09 9.76 10.52
CA SER A 128 -3.51 9.44 10.74
C SER A 128 -4.28 10.66 11.28
N ARG A 129 -3.73 11.37 12.26
CA ARG A 129 -4.34 12.59 12.81
C ARG A 129 -4.49 13.68 11.75
N PHE A 130 -3.48 13.90 10.92
CA PHE A 130 -3.59 14.84 9.79
C PHE A 130 -4.69 14.41 8.81
N SER A 131 -4.75 13.13 8.45
CA SER A 131 -5.78 12.58 7.56
C SER A 131 -7.19 12.88 8.08
N GLU A 132 -7.43 12.64 9.38
CA GLU A 132 -8.71 12.90 10.02
C GLU A 132 -9.05 14.39 10.08
N MET A 133 -8.07 15.23 10.40
CA MET A 133 -8.26 16.68 10.41
C MET A 133 -8.57 17.22 9.01
N ARG A 134 -7.83 16.79 7.98
CA ARG A 134 -8.03 17.25 6.60
C ARG A 134 -9.39 16.86 6.02
N ARG A 135 -9.99 15.76 6.52
CA ARG A 135 -11.38 15.39 6.17
C ARG A 135 -12.41 16.35 6.77
N LYS A 136 -12.11 16.98 7.91
CA LYS A 136 -13.00 17.94 8.58
C LYS A 136 -12.78 19.37 8.08
N ASP A 137 -11.53 19.73 7.82
CA ASP A 137 -11.12 21.04 7.35
C ASP A 137 -10.02 20.88 6.30
N ASN A 138 -10.34 21.18 5.05
CA ASN A 138 -9.43 21.01 3.93
C ASN A 138 -8.47 22.20 3.73
N SER A 139 -8.60 23.27 4.53
CA SER A 139 -7.74 24.46 4.46
C SER A 139 -6.36 24.23 5.09
N ILE A 140 -6.28 23.29 6.04
CA ILE A 140 -5.03 22.99 6.75
C ILE A 140 -4.06 22.26 5.82
N THR A 141 -2.91 22.88 5.55
CA THR A 141 -1.88 22.26 4.73
C THR A 141 -1.05 21.25 5.53
N ALA A 142 -0.49 20.25 4.84
CA ALA A 142 0.44 19.30 5.45
C ALA A 142 1.68 20.02 6.02
N GLU A 143 2.18 21.04 5.32
CA GLU A 143 3.34 21.80 5.73
C GLU A 143 3.11 22.55 7.05
N GLU A 144 1.96 23.23 7.20
CA GLU A 144 1.61 23.91 8.46
C GLU A 144 1.41 22.91 9.61
N PHE A 145 0.72 21.80 9.35
CA PHE A 145 0.42 20.81 10.38
C PHE A 145 1.69 20.13 10.90
N PHE A 146 2.53 19.61 10.02
CA PHE A 146 3.70 18.85 10.41
C PHE A 146 4.81 19.74 10.97
N THR A 147 4.96 20.99 10.49
CA THR A 147 5.91 21.95 11.06
C THR A 147 5.55 22.29 12.51
N LYS A 148 4.27 22.54 12.80
CA LYS A 148 3.79 22.84 14.17
C LYS A 148 3.95 21.66 15.14
N MET A 149 3.80 20.44 14.65
CA MET A 149 3.90 19.22 15.45
C MET A 149 5.33 18.76 15.70
N SER A 150 6.29 19.16 14.86
CA SER A 150 7.72 18.90 15.05
C SER A 150 8.39 19.82 16.07
N LEU A 151 7.73 20.89 16.49
CA LEU A 151 8.20 21.85 17.51
C LEU A 151 7.75 21.48 18.94
N LYS A 152 7.05 20.35 19.13
CA LYS A 152 6.54 19.86 20.42
C LYS A 152 7.13 18.51 20.79
#